data_AF-A0AAE3XDF1-F1
#
_entry.id   AF-A0AAE3XDF1-F1
#
_cell.length_a   1.000
_cell.length_b   1.000
_cell.length_c   1.000
_cell.angle_alpha   90.00
_cell.angle_beta   90.00
_cell.angle_gamma   90.00
#
_symmetry.space_group_name_H-M   'P 1'
#
loop_
_entity.id
_entity.type
_entity.pdbx_description
1 polymer ?
#
loop_
_entity_poly.entity_id
_entity_poly.type
_entity_poly.pdbx_seq_one_letter_code
_entity_poly.pdbx_strand_id
1 'polypeptide(L)'
;MSIYSFPDRGPWGRNAYRGNASGHLYKSLFDQLKPASFIDPMAGSGTSLEVAQTCGIQAWGLDLNPDFPQLVRAAGDRVHAVGGFNALRDRIVDVVGQRAELVVSHPPYGKLLPYSGQGGMWGAQAHPDDLSHMDDDAFMEALQHVMLNQRDATTPGGLYGCVIGDWRRAGQYTSYQAELIARMPRELAGVLIKGQHNTTSGRQSYGRMRLPMITHEYVVLFERREESVYLVLADVVTRQAAATRGTWRNVVRLALQTLGGRADLSALYAYVGDHPRASGKTHWKEKVRQTLQLYPEFQAADRGVWTLHAA
;
A
#
# COMPACT_ATOMS: atom_id res chain seq x y z
N MET A 1 13.54 -8.96 -18.34
CA MET A 1 14.60 -8.39 -17.48
C MET A 1 13.94 -7.80 -16.24
N SER A 2 14.40 -8.11 -15.03
CA SER A 2 13.76 -7.68 -13.77
C SER A 2 14.36 -6.41 -13.16
N ILE A 3 15.38 -5.82 -13.80
CA ILE A 3 16.00 -4.56 -13.41
C ILE A 3 15.75 -3.55 -14.52
N TYR A 4 15.12 -2.43 -14.16
CA TYR A 4 14.79 -1.32 -15.03
C TYR A 4 15.59 -0.10 -14.62
N SER A 5 16.33 0.49 -15.56
CA SER A 5 17.17 1.65 -15.29
C SER A 5 17.09 2.61 -16.47
N PHE A 6 16.43 3.74 -16.26
CA PHE A 6 16.17 4.74 -17.29
C PHE A 6 16.69 6.10 -16.81
N PRO A 7 17.85 6.56 -17.32
CA PRO A 7 18.38 7.89 -16.99
C PRO A 7 17.45 9.02 -17.44
N ASP A 8 16.79 8.82 -18.59
CA ASP A 8 15.74 9.70 -19.12
C ASP A 8 14.34 9.25 -18.70
N ARG A 9 13.39 10.20 -18.63
CA ARG A 9 12.01 9.95 -18.19
C ARG A 9 11.03 9.71 -19.34
N GLY A 10 11.46 9.95 -20.58
CA GLY A 10 10.62 9.93 -21.76
C GLY A 10 9.74 11.18 -21.90
N PRO A 11 8.95 11.25 -22.99
CA PRO A 11 8.11 12.42 -23.30
C PRO A 11 6.81 12.51 -22.46
N TRP A 12 6.53 11.53 -21.60
CA TRP A 12 5.25 11.40 -20.88
C TRP A 12 5.25 12.11 -19.52
N GLY A 13 4.07 12.56 -19.09
CA GLY A 13 3.86 13.21 -17.79
C GLY A 13 4.46 14.62 -17.68
N ARG A 14 4.26 15.30 -16.56
CA ARG A 14 4.72 16.69 -16.36
C ARG A 14 6.00 16.74 -15.54
N ASN A 15 7.07 17.31 -16.09
CA ASN A 15 8.35 17.47 -15.37
C ASN A 15 8.25 18.36 -14.12
N ALA A 16 7.32 19.31 -14.11
CA ALA A 16 7.05 20.14 -12.94
C ALA A 16 6.34 19.35 -11.81
N TYR A 17 5.71 18.21 -12.12
CA TYR A 17 5.10 17.35 -11.12
C TYR A 17 6.17 16.46 -10.49
N ARG A 18 6.45 16.74 -9.22
CA ARG A 18 7.53 16.08 -8.47
C ARG A 18 7.17 14.61 -8.21
N GLY A 19 8.20 13.77 -8.05
CA GLY A 19 8.02 12.36 -7.68
C GLY A 19 7.55 11.41 -8.79
N ASN A 20 7.24 11.91 -9.99
CA ASN A 20 6.84 11.09 -11.13
C ASN A 20 7.80 9.92 -11.43
N ALA A 21 7.25 8.72 -11.61
CA ALA A 21 7.93 7.60 -12.24
C ALA A 21 8.23 7.89 -13.72
N SER A 22 9.31 7.28 -14.26
CA SER A 22 9.66 7.37 -15.68
C SER A 22 8.60 6.69 -16.54
N GLY A 23 8.17 7.31 -17.64
CA GLY A 23 7.22 6.69 -18.56
C GLY A 23 7.77 5.40 -19.19
N HIS A 24 9.10 5.27 -19.31
CA HIS A 24 9.74 4.03 -19.75
C HIS A 24 9.48 2.83 -18.83
N LEU A 25 9.24 3.07 -17.53
CA LEU A 25 8.83 2.01 -16.60
C LEU A 25 7.51 1.40 -17.05
N TYR A 26 6.48 2.24 -17.21
CA TYR A 26 5.15 1.81 -17.64
C TYR A 26 5.21 1.20 -19.04
N LYS A 27 6.00 1.78 -19.96
CA LYS A 27 6.14 1.23 -21.31
C LYS A 27 6.72 -0.18 -21.29
N SER A 28 7.74 -0.41 -20.48
CA SER A 28 8.36 -1.74 -20.33
C SER A 28 7.40 -2.75 -19.72
N LEU A 29 6.61 -2.34 -18.71
CA LEU A 29 5.56 -3.18 -18.12
C LEU A 29 4.48 -3.52 -19.15
N PHE A 30 3.97 -2.53 -19.88
CA PHE A 30 2.91 -2.72 -20.87
C PHE A 30 3.36 -3.58 -22.06
N ASP A 31 4.60 -3.43 -22.53
CA ASP A 31 5.14 -4.27 -23.61
C ASP A 31 5.30 -5.73 -23.18
N GLN A 32 5.67 -5.95 -21.91
CA GLN A 32 5.91 -7.28 -21.35
C GLN A 32 4.61 -8.00 -21.00
N LEU A 33 3.67 -7.28 -20.37
CA LEU A 33 2.43 -7.84 -19.82
C LEU A 33 1.26 -7.78 -20.81
N LYS A 34 1.30 -6.84 -21.75
CA LYS A 34 0.28 -6.61 -22.80
C LYS A 34 -1.17 -6.59 -22.27
N PRO A 35 -1.47 -5.85 -21.19
CA PRO A 35 -2.83 -5.81 -20.67
C PRO A 35 -3.75 -5.09 -21.65
N ALA A 36 -4.99 -5.58 -21.79
CA ALA A 36 -6.03 -4.89 -22.55
C ALA A 36 -6.57 -3.65 -21.81
N SER A 37 -6.54 -3.69 -20.48
CA SER A 37 -7.06 -2.65 -19.58
C SER A 37 -6.12 -2.35 -18.42
N PHE A 38 -6.01 -1.08 -18.03
CA PHE A 38 -5.12 -0.59 -16.99
C PHE A 38 -5.80 0.41 -16.05
N ILE A 39 -5.53 0.31 -14.74
CA ILE A 39 -5.96 1.32 -13.76
C ILE A 39 -4.76 1.80 -12.93
N ASP A 40 -4.62 3.12 -12.78
CA ASP A 40 -3.69 3.75 -11.84
C ASP A 40 -4.50 4.58 -10.81
N PRO A 41 -4.65 4.12 -9.56
CA PRO A 41 -5.46 4.82 -8.58
C PRO A 41 -4.77 6.01 -7.90
N MET A 42 -3.50 6.29 -8.25
CA MET A 42 -2.70 7.39 -7.71
C MET A 42 -1.84 8.00 -8.82
N ALA A 43 -2.51 8.45 -9.89
CA ALA A 43 -1.91 8.70 -11.20
C ALA A 43 -1.03 9.97 -11.28
N GLY A 44 -1.07 10.85 -10.27
CA GLY A 44 -0.21 12.01 -10.15
C GLY A 44 -0.36 12.99 -11.31
N SER A 45 0.59 13.04 -12.24
CA SER A 45 0.47 13.89 -13.45
C SER A 45 -0.07 13.16 -14.68
N GLY A 46 -0.43 11.88 -14.56
CA GLY A 46 -0.98 11.08 -15.65
C GLY A 46 0.08 10.42 -16.54
N THR A 47 1.33 10.29 -16.10
CA THR A 47 2.41 9.65 -16.89
C THR A 47 2.00 8.26 -17.38
N SER A 48 1.44 7.44 -16.48
CA SER A 48 1.00 6.07 -16.79
C SER A 48 -0.11 6.06 -17.85
N LEU A 49 -1.02 7.03 -17.82
CA LEU A 49 -2.11 7.18 -18.79
C LEU A 49 -1.61 7.59 -20.18
N GLU A 50 -0.68 8.54 -20.27
CA GLU A 50 -0.12 8.95 -21.57
C GLU A 50 0.66 7.78 -22.23
N VAL A 51 1.32 6.95 -21.42
CA VAL A 51 1.98 5.73 -21.90
C VAL A 51 0.94 4.70 -22.35
N ALA A 52 -0.14 4.50 -21.59
CA ALA A 52 -1.22 3.57 -21.95
C ALA A 52 -1.88 3.96 -23.27
N GLN A 53 -2.15 5.25 -23.47
CA GLN A 53 -2.64 5.80 -24.74
C GLN A 53 -1.70 5.47 -25.90
N THR A 54 -0.39 5.66 -25.71
CA THR A 54 0.64 5.35 -26.73
C THR A 54 0.65 3.86 -27.08
N CYS A 55 0.32 2.99 -26.11
CA CYS A 55 0.25 1.55 -26.30
C CYS A 55 -1.13 1.07 -26.80
N GLY A 56 -2.11 1.96 -26.97
CA GLY A 56 -3.47 1.61 -27.35
C GLY A 56 -4.23 0.81 -26.28
N ILE A 57 -3.88 1.00 -25.00
CA ILE A 57 -4.49 0.32 -23.85
C ILE A 57 -5.63 1.18 -23.31
N GLN A 58 -6.75 0.53 -22.95
CA GLN A 58 -7.85 1.20 -22.25
C GLN A 58 -7.43 1.49 -20.81
N ALA A 59 -7.47 2.76 -20.37
CA ALA A 59 -6.93 3.14 -19.08
C ALA A 59 -7.79 4.11 -18.27
N TRP A 60 -7.75 3.95 -16.95
CA TRP A 60 -8.31 4.90 -15.99
C TRP A 60 -7.24 5.36 -15.01
N GLY A 61 -7.08 6.66 -14.86
CA GLY A 61 -6.28 7.23 -13.79
C GLY A 61 -7.19 7.91 -12.81
N LEU A 62 -6.97 7.63 -11.53
CA LEU A 62 -7.65 8.24 -10.42
C LEU A 62 -6.61 8.97 -9.58
N ASP A 63 -7.01 10.08 -8.97
CA ASP A 63 -6.14 10.79 -8.04
C ASP A 63 -6.97 11.55 -6.99
N LEU A 64 -6.40 11.70 -5.80
CA LEU A 64 -7.00 12.46 -4.70
C LEU A 64 -7.11 13.94 -5.04
N ASN A 65 -6.21 14.47 -5.88
CA ASN A 65 -6.29 15.84 -6.37
C ASN A 65 -7.54 16.03 -7.25
N PRO A 66 -8.50 16.91 -6.88
CA PRO A 66 -9.68 17.18 -7.70
C PRO A 66 -9.35 17.77 -9.07
N ASP A 67 -8.21 18.45 -9.19
CA ASP A 67 -7.76 19.07 -10.43
C ASP A 67 -6.94 18.13 -11.32
N PHE A 68 -6.76 16.87 -10.90
CA PHE A 68 -6.01 15.86 -11.66
C PHE A 68 -6.41 15.75 -13.15
N PRO A 69 -7.70 15.75 -13.53
CA PRO A 69 -8.08 15.65 -14.95
C PRO A 69 -7.48 16.74 -15.83
N GLN A 70 -7.20 17.93 -15.27
CA GLN A 70 -6.62 19.06 -15.99
C GLN A 70 -5.09 18.92 -16.14
N LEU A 71 -4.47 18.01 -15.38
CA LEU A 71 -3.05 17.69 -15.45
C LEU A 71 -2.73 16.68 -16.55
N VAL A 72 -3.65 15.75 -16.80
CA VAL A 72 -3.48 14.68 -17.79
C VAL A 72 -3.46 15.26 -19.20
N ARG A 73 -2.41 14.97 -19.98
CA ARG A 73 -2.35 15.34 -21.41
C ARG A 73 -2.89 14.28 -22.34
N ALA A 74 -3.08 13.05 -21.85
CA ALA A 74 -3.69 11.99 -22.61
C ALA A 74 -5.13 12.38 -23.00
N ALA A 75 -5.52 12.10 -24.24
CA ALA A 75 -6.81 12.48 -24.79
C ALA A 75 -7.43 11.35 -25.62
N GLY A 76 -8.75 11.33 -25.73
CA GLY A 76 -9.48 10.33 -26.51
C GLY A 76 -10.43 9.50 -25.66
N ASP A 77 -11.07 8.53 -26.30
CA ASP A 77 -12.11 7.67 -25.75
C ASP A 77 -11.59 6.53 -24.87
N ARG A 78 -10.30 6.17 -25.01
CA ARG A 78 -9.70 5.03 -24.30
C ARG A 78 -9.07 5.38 -22.95
N VAL A 79 -8.92 6.66 -22.64
CA VAL A 79 -8.25 7.11 -21.42
C VAL A 79 -9.17 8.03 -20.63
N HIS A 80 -9.38 7.70 -19.36
CA HIS A 80 -10.25 8.45 -18.47
C HIS A 80 -9.48 8.92 -17.26
N ALA A 81 -9.63 10.19 -16.91
CA ALA A 81 -9.01 10.79 -15.73
C ALA A 81 -10.08 11.25 -14.75
N VAL A 82 -9.98 10.81 -13.50
CA VAL A 82 -10.94 11.11 -12.43
C VAL A 82 -10.21 11.75 -11.25
N GLY A 83 -10.53 13.01 -10.96
CA GLY A 83 -10.00 13.73 -9.81
C GLY A 83 -10.90 13.60 -8.58
N GLY A 84 -10.33 13.81 -7.40
CA GLY A 84 -11.05 13.75 -6.12
C GLY A 84 -11.33 12.33 -5.63
N PHE A 85 -10.73 11.32 -6.28
CA PHE A 85 -10.85 9.92 -5.86
C PHE A 85 -10.01 9.67 -4.62
N ASN A 86 -10.64 9.23 -3.54
CA ASN A 86 -9.97 8.93 -2.29
C ASN A 86 -9.82 7.43 -2.10
N ALA A 87 -8.62 6.90 -2.37
CA ALA A 87 -8.35 5.47 -2.31
C ALA A 87 -8.53 4.82 -0.92
N LEU A 88 -8.70 5.62 0.15
CA LEU A 88 -8.99 5.16 1.52
C LEU A 88 -10.48 5.14 1.87
N ARG A 89 -11.33 5.71 1.00
CA ARG A 89 -12.78 5.85 1.24
C ARG A 89 -13.62 5.30 0.10
N ASP A 90 -13.13 5.47 -1.12
CA ASP A 90 -13.81 5.13 -2.35
C ASP A 90 -13.29 3.80 -2.90
N ARG A 91 -14.18 3.04 -3.52
CA ARG A 91 -13.83 1.78 -4.19
C ARG A 91 -13.51 2.05 -5.66
N ILE A 92 -12.36 1.58 -6.12
CA ILE A 92 -11.91 1.77 -7.52
C ILE A 92 -12.96 1.23 -8.50
N VAL A 93 -13.49 0.02 -8.23
CA VAL A 93 -14.47 -0.64 -9.12
C VAL A 93 -15.80 0.13 -9.23
N ASP A 94 -16.20 0.84 -8.18
CA ASP A 94 -17.45 1.61 -8.18
C ASP A 94 -17.30 2.90 -9.00
N VAL A 95 -16.10 3.51 -8.98
CA VAL A 95 -15.78 4.73 -9.74
C VAL A 95 -15.48 4.43 -11.21
N VAL A 96 -14.75 3.35 -11.48
CA VAL A 96 -14.38 2.93 -12.85
C VAL A 96 -15.53 2.19 -13.54
N GLY A 97 -16.41 1.54 -12.78
CA GLY A 97 -17.52 0.73 -13.29
C GLY A 97 -17.11 -0.66 -13.78
N GLN A 98 -15.83 -0.99 -13.76
CA GLN A 98 -15.31 -2.31 -14.15
C GLN A 98 -13.95 -2.63 -13.54
N ARG A 99 -13.54 -3.89 -13.68
CA ARG A 99 -12.21 -4.38 -13.29
C ARG A 99 -11.25 -4.30 -14.48
N ALA A 100 -9.95 -4.25 -14.21
CA ALA A 100 -8.90 -4.20 -15.23
C ALA A 100 -7.90 -5.36 -15.08
N GLU A 101 -7.17 -5.66 -16.16
CA GLU A 101 -6.13 -6.71 -16.18
C GLU A 101 -4.84 -6.29 -15.47
N LEU A 102 -4.56 -5.00 -15.39
CA LEU A 102 -3.42 -4.45 -14.67
C LEU A 102 -3.84 -3.26 -13.80
N VAL A 103 -3.56 -3.31 -12.50
CA VAL A 103 -3.84 -2.20 -11.56
C VAL A 103 -2.59 -1.84 -10.76
N VAL A 104 -1.90 -0.76 -11.13
CA VAL A 104 -0.62 -0.37 -10.51
C VAL A 104 -0.61 1.10 -10.11
N SER A 105 -0.25 1.35 -8.85
CA SER A 105 -0.08 2.69 -8.29
C SER A 105 1.38 3.06 -8.07
N HIS A 106 1.68 4.37 -8.00
CA HIS A 106 2.91 4.88 -7.38
C HIS A 106 2.52 5.75 -6.18
N PRO A 107 2.24 5.15 -5.02
CA PRO A 107 1.71 5.87 -3.87
C PRO A 107 2.70 6.94 -3.38
N PRO A 108 2.20 8.05 -2.80
CA PRO A 108 3.07 9.01 -2.17
C PRO A 108 3.50 8.48 -0.79
N TYR A 109 4.80 8.20 -0.61
CA TYR A 109 5.29 7.52 0.60
C TYR A 109 6.39 8.25 1.36
N GLY A 110 6.46 7.87 2.65
CA GLY A 110 7.59 8.10 3.53
C GLY A 110 7.87 9.56 3.85
N LYS A 111 6.89 10.47 3.84
CA LYS A 111 7.08 11.92 4.10
C LYS A 111 8.24 12.54 3.32
N LEU A 112 8.57 11.99 2.16
CA LEU A 112 9.68 12.47 1.33
C LEU A 112 9.30 13.79 0.65
N LEU A 113 8.03 13.90 0.27
CA LEU A 113 7.49 15.02 -0.45
C LEU A 113 5.98 15.16 -0.13
N PRO A 114 5.53 16.25 0.50
CA PRO A 114 4.10 16.51 0.64
C PRO A 114 3.48 16.79 -0.73
N TYR A 115 2.34 16.16 -1.02
CA TYR A 115 1.60 16.38 -2.27
C TYR A 115 0.45 17.38 -2.11
N SER A 116 -0.30 17.33 -1.01
CA SER A 116 -1.33 18.31 -0.70
C SER A 116 -0.85 19.36 0.31
N GLY A 117 -1.36 20.59 0.18
CA GLY A 117 -1.12 21.68 1.13
C GLY A 117 0.04 22.60 0.77
N GLN A 118 0.38 23.51 1.68
CA GLN A 118 1.39 24.54 1.43
C GLN A 118 2.75 23.95 1.02
N GLY A 119 3.22 24.31 -0.18
CA GLY A 119 4.46 23.77 -0.76
C GLY A 119 4.33 22.36 -1.35
N GLY A 120 3.12 21.81 -1.37
CA GLY A 120 2.72 20.61 -2.08
C GLY A 120 2.56 20.82 -3.59
N MET A 121 2.04 19.81 -4.26
CA MET A 121 1.68 19.80 -5.67
C MET A 121 0.27 20.37 -5.93
N TRP A 122 -0.62 20.33 -4.95
CA TRP A 122 -2.01 20.79 -5.08
C TRP A 122 -2.60 21.21 -3.72
N GLY A 123 -3.66 22.02 -3.76
CA GLY A 123 -4.37 22.47 -2.56
C GLY A 123 -3.58 23.44 -1.66
N ALA A 124 -4.27 24.37 -1.01
CA ALA A 124 -3.64 25.27 -0.03
C ALA A 124 -3.45 24.60 1.35
N GLN A 125 -4.32 23.64 1.69
CA GLN A 125 -4.30 22.91 2.95
C GLN A 125 -3.97 21.43 2.72
N ALA A 126 -3.29 20.82 3.69
CA ALA A 126 -2.99 19.39 3.65
C ALA A 126 -4.31 18.62 3.72
N HIS A 127 -4.48 17.66 2.80
CA HIS A 127 -5.63 16.77 2.81
C HIS A 127 -5.39 15.67 3.86
N PRO A 128 -6.36 15.36 4.74
CA PRO A 128 -6.18 14.39 5.83
C PRO A 128 -5.83 12.98 5.33
N ASP A 129 -6.33 12.61 4.15
CA ASP A 129 -6.12 11.28 3.56
C ASP A 129 -4.98 11.24 2.52
N ASP A 130 -4.15 12.28 2.45
CA ASP A 130 -2.94 12.24 1.62
C ASP A 130 -1.83 11.45 2.34
N LEU A 131 -1.51 10.28 1.77
CA LEU A 131 -0.53 9.33 2.31
C LEU A 131 0.87 9.96 2.51
N SER A 132 1.21 11.06 1.81
CA SER A 132 2.50 11.74 2.01
C SER A 132 2.67 12.39 3.39
N HIS A 133 1.57 12.64 4.11
CA HIS A 133 1.60 13.23 5.46
C HIS A 133 1.64 12.19 6.58
N MET A 134 1.42 10.91 6.26
CA MET A 134 1.34 9.82 7.23
C MET A 134 2.74 9.39 7.72
N ASP A 135 2.84 8.99 8.99
CA ASP A 135 4.02 8.26 9.49
C ASP A 135 4.04 6.83 8.96
N ASP A 136 5.12 6.09 9.25
CA ASP A 136 5.36 4.77 8.63
C ASP A 136 4.27 3.75 8.95
N ASP A 137 3.84 3.70 10.21
CA ASP A 137 2.84 2.73 10.65
C ASP A 137 1.48 3.04 10.00
N ALA A 138 1.03 4.29 10.07
CA ALA A 138 -0.21 4.73 9.45
C ALA A 138 -0.17 4.58 7.92
N PHE A 139 0.96 4.90 7.29
CA PHE A 139 1.17 4.73 5.86
C PHE A 139 1.05 3.27 5.45
N MET A 140 1.65 2.33 6.18
CA MET A 140 1.60 0.92 5.81
C MET A 140 0.21 0.30 6.01
N GLU A 141 -0.56 0.76 6.99
CA GLU A 141 -1.98 0.39 7.14
C GLU A 141 -2.83 0.94 5.98
N ALA A 142 -2.67 2.22 5.66
CA ALA A 142 -3.35 2.87 4.54
C ALA A 142 -2.98 2.20 3.20
N LEU A 143 -1.70 1.91 2.97
CA LEU A 143 -1.23 1.25 1.77
C LEU A 143 -1.81 -0.17 1.63
N GLN A 144 -1.92 -0.92 2.72
CA GLN A 144 -2.55 -2.24 2.68
C GLN A 144 -4.02 -2.12 2.23
N HIS A 145 -4.76 -1.15 2.76
CA HIS A 145 -6.13 -0.89 2.34
C HIS A 145 -6.22 -0.56 0.84
N VAL A 146 -5.37 0.35 0.36
CA VAL A 146 -5.28 0.72 -1.07
C VAL A 146 -4.98 -0.51 -1.93
N MET A 147 -4.04 -1.35 -1.51
CA MET A 147 -3.64 -2.55 -2.25
C MET A 147 -4.74 -3.61 -2.30
N LEU A 148 -5.58 -3.73 -1.26
CA LEU A 148 -6.76 -4.60 -1.29
C LEU A 148 -7.86 -4.03 -2.18
N ASN A 149 -8.03 -2.70 -2.23
CA ASN A 149 -8.92 -2.03 -3.18
C ASN A 149 -8.45 -2.25 -4.64
N GLN A 150 -7.13 -2.15 -4.90
CA GLN A 150 -6.54 -2.51 -6.19
C GLN A 150 -6.75 -3.99 -6.54
N ARG A 151 -6.59 -4.89 -5.57
CA ARG A 151 -6.89 -6.32 -5.75
C ARG A 151 -8.34 -6.51 -6.17
N ASP A 152 -9.31 -5.86 -5.53
CA ASP A 152 -10.73 -5.89 -5.94
C ASP A 152 -10.91 -5.29 -7.35
N ALA A 153 -10.19 -4.23 -7.72
CA ALA A 153 -10.27 -3.67 -9.06
C ALA A 153 -9.66 -4.53 -10.18
N THR A 154 -9.01 -5.65 -9.86
CA THR A 154 -8.26 -6.46 -10.84
C THR A 154 -9.09 -7.66 -11.32
N THR A 155 -8.97 -8.10 -12.57
CA THR A 155 -9.62 -9.35 -13.03
C THR A 155 -8.90 -10.59 -12.47
N PRO A 156 -9.55 -11.74 -12.25
CA PRO A 156 -8.84 -12.99 -11.94
C PRO A 156 -7.79 -13.31 -13.01
N GLY A 157 -6.58 -13.69 -12.58
CA GLY A 157 -5.40 -13.85 -13.46
C GLY A 157 -4.72 -12.54 -13.88
N GLY A 158 -5.35 -11.39 -13.60
CA GLY A 158 -4.74 -10.08 -13.76
C GLY A 158 -3.73 -9.75 -12.66
N LEU A 159 -2.94 -8.70 -12.89
CA LEU A 159 -1.89 -8.26 -11.99
C LEU A 159 -2.26 -6.96 -11.29
N TYR A 160 -1.90 -6.86 -10.01
CA TYR A 160 -2.01 -5.63 -9.25
C TYR A 160 -0.75 -5.38 -8.43
N GLY A 161 -0.45 -4.12 -8.14
CA GLY A 161 0.83 -3.81 -7.51
C GLY A 161 1.07 -2.34 -7.23
N CYS A 162 2.26 -2.03 -6.72
CA CYS A 162 2.68 -0.65 -6.62
C CYS A 162 4.19 -0.49 -6.84
N VAL A 163 4.58 0.73 -7.18
CA VAL A 163 5.96 1.20 -7.16
C VAL A 163 6.24 1.78 -5.77
N ILE A 164 7.24 1.25 -5.07
CA ILE A 164 7.56 1.70 -3.71
C ILE A 164 9.05 1.65 -3.43
N GLY A 165 9.56 2.62 -2.67
CA GLY A 165 10.97 2.70 -2.29
C GLY A 165 11.19 2.45 -0.80
N ASP A 166 12.33 1.88 -0.47
CA ASP A 166 12.80 1.84 0.91
C ASP A 166 13.46 3.18 1.27
N TRP A 167 13.61 3.44 2.57
CA TRP A 167 14.30 4.64 3.01
C TRP A 167 15.07 4.42 4.31
N ARG A 168 15.96 5.39 4.61
CA ARG A 168 16.76 5.40 5.83
C ARG A 168 16.84 6.81 6.42
N ARG A 169 16.36 7.01 7.65
CA ARG A 169 16.59 8.23 8.47
C ARG A 169 17.13 7.84 9.82
N ALA A 170 17.92 8.75 10.40
CA ALA A 170 18.51 8.57 11.73
C ALA A 170 19.24 7.20 11.92
N GLY A 171 19.80 6.65 10.83
CA GLY A 171 20.50 5.36 10.85
C GLY A 171 19.61 4.12 10.80
N GLN A 172 18.28 4.26 10.86
CA GLN A 172 17.33 3.16 10.76
C GLN A 172 16.87 2.97 9.31
N TYR A 173 16.87 1.72 8.83
CA TYR A 173 16.39 1.33 7.51
C TYR A 173 14.96 0.80 7.64
N THR A 174 14.03 1.36 6.86
CA THR A 174 12.64 0.91 6.78
C THR A 174 12.41 0.29 5.41
N SER A 175 12.04 -0.99 5.38
CA SER A 175 11.75 -1.71 4.13
C SER A 175 10.25 -1.80 3.91
N TYR A 176 9.70 -0.83 3.18
CA TYR A 176 8.27 -0.86 2.83
C TYR A 176 7.93 -2.03 1.91
N GLN A 177 8.86 -2.43 1.03
CA GLN A 177 8.65 -3.60 0.17
C GLN A 177 8.43 -4.87 0.99
N ALA A 178 9.28 -5.12 2.01
CA ALA A 178 9.16 -6.31 2.83
C ALA A 178 7.86 -6.31 3.64
N GLU A 179 7.49 -5.16 4.21
CA GLU A 179 6.24 -5.02 4.95
C GLU A 179 5.01 -5.20 4.06
N LEU A 180 5.01 -4.61 2.87
CA LEU A 180 3.93 -4.78 1.90
C LEU A 180 3.71 -6.27 1.57
N ILE A 181 4.78 -6.98 1.22
CA ILE A 181 4.70 -8.42 0.91
C ILE A 181 4.19 -9.23 2.10
N ALA A 182 4.58 -8.87 3.31
CA ALA A 182 4.13 -9.54 4.52
C ALA A 182 2.64 -9.31 4.82
N ARG A 183 2.10 -8.13 4.47
CA ARG A 183 0.71 -7.72 4.75
C ARG A 183 -0.29 -8.17 3.68
N MET A 184 0.15 -8.52 2.48
CA MET A 184 -0.72 -8.94 1.38
C MET A 184 -0.93 -10.46 1.33
N PRO A 185 -2.01 -10.95 0.66
CA PRO A 185 -2.25 -12.38 0.44
C PRO A 185 -1.08 -13.09 -0.27
N ARG A 186 -1.07 -14.42 -0.27
CA ARG A 186 -0.12 -15.29 -1.02
C ARG A 186 -0.30 -15.24 -2.53
N GLU A 187 -0.20 -14.04 -3.08
CA GLU A 187 -0.40 -13.73 -4.48
C GLU A 187 0.84 -13.08 -5.11
N LEU A 188 1.95 -12.95 -4.37
CA LEU A 188 3.18 -12.34 -4.89
C LEU A 188 3.62 -13.04 -6.18
N ALA A 189 3.62 -12.29 -7.27
CA ALA A 189 3.96 -12.78 -8.61
C ALA A 189 5.36 -12.32 -9.04
N GLY A 190 5.78 -11.11 -8.63
CA GLY A 190 7.10 -10.60 -9.00
C GLY A 190 7.54 -9.39 -8.19
N VAL A 191 8.85 -9.24 -8.08
CA VAL A 191 9.50 -8.04 -7.55
C VAL A 191 10.52 -7.58 -8.59
N LEU A 192 10.30 -6.40 -9.15
CA LEU A 192 11.19 -5.77 -10.12
C LEU A 192 11.95 -4.63 -9.44
N ILE A 193 13.16 -4.35 -9.89
CA ILE A 193 13.99 -3.26 -9.39
C ILE A 193 13.96 -2.11 -10.37
N LYS A 194 13.62 -0.91 -9.91
CA LYS A 194 13.66 0.33 -10.67
C LYS A 194 14.79 1.21 -10.16
N GLY A 195 15.85 1.39 -10.93
CA GLY A 195 16.90 2.37 -10.66
C GLY A 195 16.34 3.79 -10.62
N GLN A 196 16.73 4.54 -9.61
CA GLN A 196 16.41 5.97 -9.47
C GLN A 196 17.55 6.81 -10.04
N HIS A 197 17.18 7.80 -10.85
CA HIS A 197 18.10 8.75 -11.48
C HIS A 197 17.62 10.17 -11.20
N ASN A 198 18.55 11.14 -11.15
CA ASN A 198 18.24 12.57 -11.01
C ASN A 198 17.41 12.93 -9.75
N THR A 199 17.64 12.24 -8.62
CA THR A 199 16.95 12.50 -7.36
C THR A 199 17.55 13.70 -6.62
N THR A 200 16.74 14.40 -5.81
CA THR A 200 17.22 15.48 -4.95
C THR A 200 18.26 14.97 -3.95
N SER A 201 18.06 13.77 -3.40
CA SER A 201 19.03 13.11 -2.52
C SER A 201 20.35 12.84 -3.22
N GLY A 202 20.34 12.42 -4.49
CA GLY A 202 21.55 12.20 -5.28
C GLY A 202 22.39 13.45 -5.53
N ARG A 203 21.82 14.65 -5.36
CA ARG A 203 22.53 15.94 -5.47
C ARG A 203 23.17 16.39 -4.16
N GLN A 204 22.85 15.75 -3.04
CA GLN A 204 23.38 16.11 -1.73
C GLN A 204 24.69 15.37 -1.46
N SER A 205 25.70 16.11 -0.98
CA SER A 205 26.92 15.50 -0.45
C SER A 205 26.67 15.03 0.98
N TYR A 206 26.32 13.75 1.14
CA TYR A 206 26.36 13.13 2.45
C TYR A 206 27.83 12.95 2.88
N GLY A 207 28.13 13.23 4.15
CA GLY A 207 29.46 12.93 4.71
C GLY A 207 29.79 11.44 4.63
N ARG A 208 30.84 10.97 5.32
CA ARG A 208 31.24 9.56 5.27
C ARG A 208 30.08 8.64 5.70
N MET A 209 29.48 7.95 4.72
CA MET A 209 28.40 7.01 4.95
C MET A 209 28.93 5.62 5.31
N ARG A 210 28.29 4.96 6.28
CA ARG A 210 28.62 3.58 6.69
C ARG A 210 28.15 2.52 5.70
N LEU A 211 26.97 2.72 5.09
CA LEU A 211 26.37 1.80 4.12
C LEU A 211 25.98 2.59 2.87
N PRO A 212 25.93 1.96 1.67
CA PRO A 212 25.60 2.62 0.40
C PRO A 212 24.28 3.41 0.41
N MET A 213 24.14 4.34 -0.54
CA MET A 213 22.87 5.02 -0.79
C MET A 213 21.85 4.05 -1.39
N ILE A 214 20.59 4.23 -1.03
CA ILE A 214 19.47 3.57 -1.72
C ILE A 214 19.26 4.34 -3.02
N THR A 215 19.37 3.64 -4.15
CA THR A 215 19.27 4.22 -5.49
C THR A 215 18.23 3.49 -6.33
N HIS A 216 17.28 2.83 -5.68
CA HIS A 216 16.26 2.04 -6.34
C HIS A 216 14.92 2.09 -5.61
N GLU A 217 13.88 1.83 -6.38
CA GLU A 217 12.54 1.49 -5.94
C GLU A 217 12.22 0.06 -6.40
N TYR A 218 11.15 -0.50 -5.88
CA TYR A 218 10.62 -1.80 -6.26
C TYR A 218 9.32 -1.59 -7.04
N VAL A 219 9.08 -2.44 -8.03
CA VAL A 219 7.71 -2.69 -8.51
C VAL A 219 7.31 -4.04 -7.93
N VAL A 220 6.35 -4.03 -7.02
CA VAL A 220 5.85 -5.25 -6.37
C VAL A 220 4.53 -5.62 -7.01
N LEU A 221 4.50 -6.79 -7.66
CA LEU A 221 3.34 -7.29 -8.41
C LEU A 221 2.78 -8.55 -7.76
N PHE A 222 1.46 -8.60 -7.69
CA PHE A 222 0.65 -9.71 -7.20
C PHE A 222 -0.30 -10.15 -8.31
N GLU A 223 -0.53 -11.45 -8.44
CA GLU A 223 -1.50 -12.01 -9.37
C GLU A 223 -2.78 -12.35 -8.62
N ARG A 224 -3.88 -11.72 -9.05
CA ARG A 224 -5.17 -11.91 -8.39
C ARG A 224 -5.67 -13.34 -8.65
N ARG A 225 -5.88 -14.09 -7.57
CA ARG A 225 -6.54 -15.39 -7.62
C ARG A 225 -8.05 -15.28 -7.48
N GLU A 226 -8.75 -16.22 -8.09
CA GLU A 226 -10.18 -16.41 -7.88
C GLU A 226 -10.42 -17.11 -6.54
N GLU A 227 -10.40 -16.33 -5.47
CA GLU A 227 -10.62 -16.81 -4.10
C GLU A 227 -11.75 -16.00 -3.45
N SER A 228 -12.50 -16.64 -2.55
CA SER A 228 -13.51 -15.94 -1.77
C SER A 228 -12.87 -14.91 -0.85
N VAL A 229 -13.53 -13.77 -0.64
CA VAL A 229 -13.04 -12.70 0.23
C VAL A 229 -12.69 -13.22 1.63
N TYR A 230 -13.44 -14.19 2.15
CA TYR A 230 -13.17 -14.83 3.44
C TYR A 230 -11.80 -15.53 3.48
N LEU A 231 -11.44 -16.28 2.44
CA LEU A 231 -10.15 -16.98 2.38
C LEU A 231 -8.99 -16.00 2.26
N VAL A 232 -9.17 -14.94 1.47
CA VAL A 232 -8.19 -13.86 1.31
C VAL A 232 -7.95 -13.15 2.63
N LEU A 233 -9.01 -12.79 3.36
CA LEU A 233 -8.91 -12.19 4.68
C LEU A 233 -8.25 -13.13 5.69
N ALA A 234 -8.60 -14.43 5.66
CA ALA A 234 -7.99 -15.43 6.53
C ALA A 234 -6.48 -15.59 6.27
N ASP A 235 -6.04 -15.59 5.01
CA ASP A 235 -4.62 -15.64 4.65
C ASP A 235 -3.89 -14.35 5.08
N VAL A 236 -4.48 -13.18 4.84
CA VAL A 236 -3.92 -11.89 5.31
C VAL A 236 -3.73 -11.89 6.83
N VAL A 237 -4.76 -12.27 7.59
CA VAL A 237 -4.68 -12.37 9.05
C VAL A 237 -3.61 -13.37 9.47
N THR A 238 -3.58 -14.55 8.84
CA THR A 238 -2.58 -15.59 9.13
C THR A 238 -1.17 -15.10 8.84
N ARG A 239 -0.96 -14.36 7.74
CA ARG A 239 0.33 -13.80 7.35
C ARG A 239 0.75 -12.67 8.25
N GLN A 240 -0.15 -11.77 8.64
CA GLN A 240 0.15 -10.76 9.65
C GLN A 240 0.50 -11.40 10.99
N ALA A 241 -0.21 -12.45 11.40
CA ALA A 241 0.06 -13.24 12.59
C ALA A 241 1.33 -14.13 12.50
N ALA A 242 1.86 -14.34 11.30
CA ALA A 242 3.12 -15.05 11.04
C ALA A 242 4.31 -14.10 10.88
N ALA A 243 4.11 -12.96 10.20
CA ALA A 243 5.09 -11.91 9.96
C ALA A 243 5.37 -11.11 11.24
N THR A 244 4.31 -10.78 11.99
CA THR A 244 4.49 -10.62 13.43
C THR A 244 4.63 -12.03 13.98
N ARG A 245 5.77 -12.41 14.54
CA ARG A 245 5.77 -13.44 15.60
C ARG A 245 4.99 -12.85 16.78
N GLY A 246 3.67 -12.72 16.63
CA GLY A 246 2.81 -11.73 17.27
C GLY A 246 3.14 -11.51 18.73
N THR A 247 3.42 -10.27 19.11
CA THR A 247 3.36 -9.93 20.54
C THR A 247 1.96 -10.30 21.03
N TRP A 248 1.85 -10.76 22.26
CA TRP A 248 0.56 -11.17 22.81
C TRP A 248 -0.50 -10.06 22.71
N ARG A 249 -0.07 -8.79 22.68
CA ARG A 249 -0.89 -7.60 22.42
C ARG A 249 -1.77 -7.74 21.18
N ASN A 250 -1.19 -8.02 20.01
CA ASN A 250 -1.95 -8.01 18.76
C ASN A 250 -2.92 -9.20 18.66
N VAL A 251 -2.52 -10.36 19.20
CA VAL A 251 -3.38 -11.54 19.27
C VAL A 251 -4.60 -11.28 20.15
N VAL A 252 -4.39 -10.63 21.31
CA VAL A 252 -5.47 -10.27 22.24
C VAL A 252 -6.37 -9.16 21.66
N ARG A 253 -5.78 -8.17 20.98
CA ARG A 253 -6.53 -7.10 20.30
C ARG A 253 -7.44 -7.65 19.22
N LEU A 254 -6.93 -8.51 18.33
CA LEU A 254 -7.74 -9.13 17.28
C LEU A 254 -8.86 -10.02 17.85
N ALA A 255 -8.57 -10.76 18.93
CA ALA A 255 -9.57 -11.57 19.62
C ALA A 255 -10.73 -10.72 20.14
N LEU A 256 -10.42 -9.61 20.83
CA LEU A 256 -11.45 -8.69 21.31
C LEU A 256 -12.22 -8.01 20.16
N GLN A 257 -11.55 -7.61 19.08
CA GLN A 257 -12.22 -7.03 17.90
C GLN A 257 -13.21 -8.01 17.28
N THR A 258 -12.79 -9.26 17.11
CA THR A 258 -13.63 -10.31 16.49
C THR A 258 -14.82 -10.66 17.38
N LEU A 259 -14.67 -10.59 18.70
CA LEU A 259 -15.73 -10.81 19.68
C LEU A 259 -16.62 -9.58 19.91
N GLY A 260 -16.58 -8.58 19.02
CA GLY A 260 -17.46 -7.41 19.07
C GLY A 260 -16.97 -6.30 20.01
N GLY A 261 -15.67 -6.25 20.31
CA GLY A 261 -15.04 -5.20 21.13
C GLY A 261 -15.19 -5.38 22.64
N ARG A 262 -15.93 -6.39 23.10
CA ARG A 262 -16.14 -6.73 24.52
C ARG A 262 -16.25 -8.24 24.69
N ALA A 263 -15.43 -8.84 25.57
CA ALA A 263 -15.47 -10.28 25.81
C ALA A 263 -15.03 -10.66 27.23
N ASP A 264 -15.56 -11.77 27.74
CA ASP A 264 -15.03 -12.41 28.95
C ASP A 264 -13.75 -13.24 28.65
N LEU A 265 -13.01 -13.56 29.72
CA LEU A 265 -11.77 -14.35 29.61
C LEU A 265 -12.00 -15.74 28.99
N SER A 266 -13.15 -16.38 29.18
CA SER A 266 -13.46 -17.69 28.61
C SER A 266 -13.56 -17.60 27.09
N ALA A 267 -14.29 -16.61 26.58
CA ALA A 267 -14.42 -16.33 25.15
C ALA A 267 -13.07 -15.96 24.52
N LEU A 268 -12.26 -15.14 25.22
CA LEU A 268 -10.92 -14.81 24.76
C LEU A 268 -10.00 -16.04 24.73
N TYR A 269 -10.11 -16.95 25.70
CA TYR A 269 -9.36 -18.19 25.66
C TYR A 269 -9.82 -19.11 24.53
N ALA A 270 -11.12 -19.26 24.30
CA ALA A 270 -11.62 -20.06 23.19
C ALA A 270 -11.05 -19.56 21.85
N TYR A 271 -11.11 -18.25 21.61
CA TYR A 271 -10.57 -17.65 20.39
C TYR A 271 -9.05 -17.77 20.28
N VAL A 272 -8.31 -17.42 21.33
CA VAL A 272 -6.83 -17.40 21.31
C VAL A 272 -6.25 -18.82 21.35
N GLY A 273 -6.96 -19.79 21.90
CA GLY A 273 -6.53 -21.19 21.98
C GLY A 273 -6.34 -21.84 20.62
N ASP A 274 -7.17 -21.45 19.65
CA ASP A 274 -7.09 -21.93 18.26
C ASP A 274 -6.03 -21.17 17.44
N HIS A 275 -5.42 -20.13 18.00
CA HIS A 275 -4.39 -19.35 17.33
C HIS A 275 -3.01 -20.04 17.41
N PRO A 276 -2.20 -20.05 16.32
CA PRO A 276 -0.86 -20.66 16.30
C PRO A 276 0.10 -20.18 17.40
N ARG A 277 -0.16 -18.99 17.97
CA ARG A 277 0.63 -18.41 19.08
C ARG A 277 0.43 -19.14 20.41
N ALA A 278 -0.75 -19.73 20.63
CA ALA A 278 -1.11 -20.50 21.83
C ALA A 278 -0.80 -21.98 21.69
N SER A 279 -0.77 -22.51 20.45
CA SER A 279 -0.44 -23.90 20.17
C SER A 279 0.91 -24.33 20.77
N GLY A 280 0.90 -25.46 21.48
CA GLY A 280 2.09 -26.05 22.11
C GLY A 280 2.64 -25.32 23.36
N LYS A 281 1.93 -24.32 23.90
CA LYS A 281 2.37 -23.59 25.11
C LYS A 281 1.52 -23.93 26.32
N THR A 282 2.14 -24.20 27.48
CA THR A 282 1.40 -24.57 28.70
C THR A 282 0.75 -23.36 29.38
N HIS A 283 1.35 -22.17 29.29
CA HIS A 283 0.97 -20.98 30.06
C HIS A 283 0.46 -19.80 29.20
N TRP A 284 -0.20 -20.09 28.08
CA TRP A 284 -0.64 -19.04 27.17
C TRP A 284 -1.82 -18.22 27.74
N LYS A 285 -2.67 -18.80 28.59
CA LYS A 285 -3.78 -18.09 29.25
C LYS A 285 -3.26 -17.01 30.21
N GLU A 286 -2.18 -17.30 30.94
CA GLU A 286 -1.47 -16.34 31.78
C GLU A 286 -0.92 -15.17 30.95
N LYS A 287 -0.41 -15.46 29.74
CA LYS A 287 0.10 -14.44 28.84
C LYS A 287 -0.99 -13.55 28.26
N VAL A 288 -2.18 -14.10 27.98
CA VAL A 288 -3.37 -13.31 27.63
C VAL A 288 -3.73 -12.37 28.78
N ARG A 289 -3.82 -12.87 30.02
CA ARG A 289 -4.12 -12.02 31.20
C ARG A 289 -3.07 -10.93 31.44
N GLN A 290 -1.79 -11.29 31.36
CA GLN A 290 -0.68 -10.33 31.48
C GLN A 290 -0.80 -9.22 30.44
N THR A 291 -1.16 -9.57 29.21
CA THR A 291 -1.28 -8.61 28.09
C THR A 291 -2.45 -7.64 28.31
N LEU A 292 -3.60 -8.17 28.70
CA LEU A 292 -4.78 -7.35 29.01
C LEU A 292 -4.49 -6.31 30.10
N GLN A 293 -3.63 -6.65 31.07
CA GLN A 293 -3.24 -5.73 32.15
C GLN A 293 -2.13 -4.74 31.77
N LEU A 294 -1.35 -5.06 30.72
CA LEU A 294 -0.13 -4.31 30.39
C LEU A 294 -0.39 -3.12 29.48
N TYR A 295 -1.40 -3.18 28.61
CA TYR A 295 -1.64 -2.17 27.58
C TYR A 295 -2.91 -1.35 27.86
N PRO A 296 -2.84 0.00 27.81
CA PRO A 296 -3.97 0.88 28.12
C PRO A 296 -5.22 0.72 27.22
N GLU A 297 -5.05 0.16 26.02
CA GLU A 297 -6.14 -0.09 25.07
C GLU A 297 -7.11 -1.20 25.52
N PHE A 298 -6.72 -2.02 26.50
CA PHE A 298 -7.57 -3.03 27.11
C PHE A 298 -8.06 -2.56 28.47
N GLN A 299 -9.36 -2.40 28.62
CA GLN A 299 -9.96 -1.96 29.88
C GLN A 299 -10.86 -3.04 30.47
N ALA A 300 -10.72 -3.25 31.78
CA ALA A 300 -11.59 -4.15 32.53
C ALA A 300 -12.96 -3.46 32.69
N ALA A 301 -13.97 -3.99 32.00
CA ALA A 301 -15.33 -3.49 32.12
C ALA A 301 -16.06 -4.11 33.33
N ASP A 302 -15.75 -5.37 33.65
CA ASP A 302 -16.23 -6.09 34.83
C ASP A 302 -15.18 -7.14 35.25
N ARG A 303 -15.41 -7.85 36.36
CA ARG A 303 -14.52 -8.93 36.80
C ARG A 303 -14.39 -10.01 35.73
N GLY A 304 -13.23 -10.06 35.08
CA GLY A 304 -12.94 -11.04 34.02
C GLY A 304 -13.52 -10.68 32.65
N VAL A 305 -14.07 -9.47 32.48
CA VAL A 305 -14.60 -8.96 31.21
C VAL A 305 -13.76 -7.77 30.75
N TRP A 306 -13.33 -7.82 29.49
CA TRP A 306 -12.43 -6.84 28.90
C TRP A 306 -13.04 -6.21 27.67
N THR A 307 -12.69 -4.95 27.45
CA THR A 307 -13.15 -4.15 26.32
C THR A 307 -11.99 -3.48 25.63
N LEU A 308 -12.14 -3.23 24.34
CA LEU A 308 -11.25 -2.38 23.57
C LEU A 308 -11.69 -0.94 23.71
N HIS A 309 -10.82 -0.09 24.24
CA HIS A 309 -11.03 1.34 24.21
C HIS A 309 -10.33 1.91 22.96
N ALA A 310 -11.01 2.77 22.20
CA ALA A 310 -10.34 3.57 21.19
C ALA A 310 -9.36 4.51 21.90
N ALA A 311 -8.11 4.53 21.42
CA ALA A 311 -7.12 5.51 21.81
C ALA A 311 -7.41 6.86 21.12
#